data_AF-A0A6G1BKG3-F1
#
_entry.id   AF-A0A6G1BKG3-F1
#
_cell.length_a   1.000
_cell.length_b   1.000
_cell.length_c   1.000
_cell.angle_alpha   90.00
_cell.angle_beta   90.00
_cell.angle_gamma   90.00
#
_symmetry.space_group_name_H-M   'P 1'
#
loop_
_entity.id
_entity.type
_entity.pdbx_description
1 polymer ?
#
loop_
_entity_poly.entity_id
_entity_poly.type
_entity_poly.pdbx_seq_one_letter_code
_entity_poly.pdbx_strand_id
1 'polypeptide(L)'
;MVDDEKAILERKMAAATARLEQLRRDNREMEINIIICDVIAGRRRNLDDLAPDLVDDIGKVVAKRRHEVQKRIQELRSMNSSKPT
;
A
#
# COMPACT_ATOMS: atom_id res chain seq x y z
N MET A 1 4.76 40.31 16.56
CA MET A 1 3.35 40.27 16.11
C MET A 1 3.24 39.82 14.66
N VAL A 2 3.70 40.58 13.65
CA VAL A 2 3.59 40.15 12.23
C VAL A 2 4.43 38.88 11.93
N ASP A 3 5.61 38.76 12.53
CA ASP A 3 6.47 37.58 12.37
C ASP A 3 5.89 36.31 13.02
N ASP A 4 5.11 36.47 14.10
CA ASP A 4 4.45 35.36 14.79
C ASP A 4 3.28 34.81 13.97
N GLU A 5 2.49 35.68 13.35
CA GLU A 5 1.39 35.29 12.46
C GLU A 5 1.90 34.58 11.21
N LYS A 6 3.01 35.07 10.62
CA LYS A 6 3.68 34.42 9.49
C LYS A 6 4.15 33.02 9.87
N ALA A 7 4.83 32.87 11.02
CA ALA A 7 5.31 31.57 11.50
C ALA A 7 4.16 30.59 11.78
N ILE A 8 3.03 31.07 12.30
CA ILE A 8 1.83 30.25 12.51
C ILE A 8 1.25 29.78 11.18
N LEU A 9 1.17 30.66 10.17
CA LEU A 9 0.68 30.31 8.84
C LEU A 9 1.59 29.27 8.16
N GLU A 10 2.90 29.45 8.22
CA GLU A 10 3.87 28.49 7.66
C GLU A 10 3.72 27.10 8.30
N ARG A 11 3.56 27.02 9.63
CA ARG A 11 3.30 25.74 10.32
C ARG A 11 1.98 25.11 9.87
N LYS A 12 0.92 25.90 9.72
CA LYS A 12 -0.38 25.39 9.23
C LYS A 12 -0.28 24.87 7.80
N MET A 13 0.44 25.56 6.91
CA MET A 13 0.67 25.10 5.54
C MET A 13 1.50 23.81 5.50
N ALA A 14 2.55 23.70 6.32
CA ALA A 14 3.34 22.49 6.42
C ALA A 14 2.50 21.30 6.90
N ALA A 15 1.68 21.50 7.94
CA ALA A 15 0.76 20.48 8.45
C ALA A 15 -0.29 20.07 7.41
N ALA A 16 -0.87 21.04 6.69
CA ALA A 16 -1.83 20.78 5.62
C ALA A 16 -1.19 19.99 4.46
N THR A 17 0.03 20.35 4.07
CA THR A 17 0.79 19.65 3.03
C THR A 17 1.08 18.21 3.44
N ALA A 18 1.55 17.99 4.67
CA ALA A 18 1.81 16.65 5.20
C ALA A 18 0.53 15.79 5.22
N ARG A 19 -0.60 16.37 5.62
CA ARG A 19 -1.91 15.69 5.61
C ARG A 19 -2.35 15.33 4.20
N LEU A 20 -2.16 16.23 3.24
CA LEU A 20 -2.52 16.00 1.85
C LEU A 20 -1.68 14.88 1.23
N GLU A 21 -0.37 14.85 1.51
CA GLU A 21 0.51 13.76 1.09
C GLU A 21 0.13 12.42 1.73
N GLN A 22 -0.29 12.40 3.00
CA GLN A 22 -0.81 11.19 3.62
C GLN A 22 -2.07 10.70 2.92
N LEU A 23 -3.04 11.59 2.68
CA LEU A 23 -4.27 11.24 1.97
C LEU A 23 -4.01 10.72 0.56
N ARG A 24 -3.00 11.28 -0.14
CA ARG A 24 -2.57 10.77 -1.46
C ARG A 24 -2.04 9.33 -1.35
N ARG A 25 -1.21 9.04 -0.34
CA ARG A 25 -0.72 7.67 -0.10
C ARG A 25 -1.85 6.71 0.23
N ASP A 26 -2.76 7.10 1.12
CA ASP A 26 -3.89 6.26 1.54
C ASP A 26 -4.83 5.97 0.35
N ASN A 27 -5.12 6.98 -0.46
CA ASN A 27 -5.93 6.82 -1.67
C ASN A 27 -5.23 5.90 -2.68
N ARG A 28 -3.92 6.03 -2.85
CA ARG A 28 -3.14 5.17 -3.75
C ARG A 28 -3.15 3.72 -3.29
N GLU A 29 -2.98 3.48 -1.99
CA GLU A 29 -3.10 2.13 -1.41
C GLU A 29 -4.50 1.55 -1.62
N MET A 30 -5.55 2.36 -1.42
CA MET A 30 -6.93 1.91 -1.62
C MET A 30 -7.22 1.59 -3.10
N GLU A 31 -6.74 2.40 -4.04
CA GLU A 31 -6.84 2.17 -5.49
C GLU A 31 -6.21 0.82 -5.88
N ILE A 32 -4.98 0.57 -5.43
CA ILE A 32 -4.27 -0.70 -5.66
C ILE A 32 -5.06 -1.88 -5.10
N ASN A 33 -5.59 -1.76 -3.88
CA ASN A 33 -6.37 -2.82 -3.24
C ASN A 33 -7.64 -3.16 -4.00
N ILE A 34 -8.37 -2.15 -4.49
CA ILE A 34 -9.58 -2.34 -5.29
C ILE A 34 -9.25 -3.09 -6.58
N ILE A 35 -8.20 -2.66 -7.29
CA ILE A 35 -7.78 -3.28 -8.56
C ILE A 35 -7.40 -4.75 -8.34
N ILE A 36 -6.62 -5.06 -7.30
CA ILE A 36 -6.26 -6.44 -6.97
C ILE A 36 -7.52 -7.27 -6.68
N CYS A 37 -8.47 -6.74 -5.91
CA CYS A 37 -9.73 -7.41 -5.63
C CYS A 37 -10.57 -7.66 -6.89
N ASP A 38 -10.61 -6.71 -7.82
CA ASP A 38 -11.32 -6.88 -9.09
C ASP A 38 -10.69 -7.95 -9.97
N VAL A 39 -9.36 -8.04 -10.00
CA VAL A 39 -8.62 -9.10 -10.70
C VAL A 39 -8.94 -10.46 -10.07
N ILE A 40 -8.87 -10.58 -8.74
CA ILE A 40 -9.18 -11.83 -8.01
C ILE A 40 -10.63 -12.26 -8.26
N ALA A 41 -11.57 -11.31 -8.28
CA ALA A 41 -12.98 -11.59 -8.54
C ALA A 41 -13.28 -11.87 -10.02
N GLY A 42 -12.28 -11.82 -10.92
CA GLY A 42 -12.45 -12.00 -12.36
C GLY A 42 -13.20 -10.87 -13.05
N ARG A 43 -13.45 -9.75 -12.36
CA ARG A 43 -14.08 -8.54 -12.94
C ARG A 43 -13.13 -7.80 -13.88
N ARG A 44 -11.82 -8.00 -13.70
CA ARG A 44 -10.77 -7.40 -14.52
C ARG A 44 -9.83 -8.47 -15.09
N ARG A 45 -9.61 -8.44 -16.40
CA ARG A 45 -8.80 -9.44 -17.12
C ARG A 45 -7.35 -9.03 -17.35
N ASN A 46 -7.07 -7.74 -17.46
CA ASN A 46 -5.73 -7.18 -17.71
C ASN A 46 -5.55 -5.82 -17.00
N LEU A 47 -4.33 -5.29 -17.05
CA LEU A 47 -3.95 -4.00 -16.45
C LEU A 47 -3.53 -2.97 -17.52
N ASP A 48 -3.82 -3.24 -18.79
CA ASP A 48 -3.29 -2.48 -19.94
C ASP A 48 -3.81 -1.03 -19.99
N ASP A 49 -4.94 -0.77 -19.34
CA ASP A 49 -5.56 0.55 -19.22
C ASP A 49 -5.04 1.36 -18.02
N LEU A 50 -4.17 0.79 -17.19
CA LEU A 50 -3.58 1.46 -16.04
C LEU A 50 -2.30 2.21 -16.42
N ALA A 51 -2.05 3.30 -15.69
CA ALA A 51 -0.79 4.03 -15.82
C ALA A 51 0.41 3.14 -15.40
N PRO A 52 1.57 3.23 -16.09
CA PRO A 52 2.71 2.35 -15.82
C PRO A 52 3.22 2.39 -14.37
N ASP A 53 3.19 3.57 -13.73
CA ASP A 53 3.54 3.75 -12.33
C ASP A 53 2.61 3.00 -11.38
N LEU A 54 1.31 2.97 -11.69
CA LEU A 54 0.33 2.21 -10.92
C LEU A 54 0.53 0.70 -11.08
N VAL A 55 0.86 0.24 -12.29
CA VAL A 55 1.18 -1.17 -12.55
C VAL A 55 2.42 -1.59 -11.75
N ASP A 56 3.45 -0.76 -11.70
CA ASP A 56 4.65 -1.01 -10.88
C ASP A 56 4.33 -1.09 -9.38
N ASP A 57 3.52 -0.15 -8.86
CA ASP A 57 3.08 -0.16 -7.48
C ASP A 57 2.28 -1.43 -7.13
N ILE A 58 1.35 -1.84 -8.00
CA ILE A 58 0.60 -3.10 -7.86
C ILE A 58 1.57 -4.29 -7.81
N GLY A 59 2.55 -4.32 -8.72
CA GLY A 59 3.58 -5.35 -8.79
C GLY A 59 4.35 -5.50 -7.48
N LYS A 60 4.77 -4.38 -6.87
CA LYS A 60 5.44 -4.34 -5.57
C LYS A 60 4.55 -4.90 -4.45
N VAL A 61 3.29 -4.51 -4.40
CA VAL A 61 2.32 -4.99 -3.38
C VAL A 61 2.11 -6.50 -3.52
N VAL A 62 1.91 -7.00 -4.73
CA VAL A 62 1.74 -8.44 -5.00
C VAL A 62 3.01 -9.22 -4.62
N ALA A 63 4.20 -8.71 -4.96
CA ALA A 63 5.46 -9.35 -4.60
C ALA A 63 5.63 -9.46 -3.08
N LYS A 64 5.32 -8.38 -2.34
CA LYS A 64 5.34 -8.36 -0.87
C LYS A 64 4.39 -9.40 -0.28
N ARG A 65 3.12 -9.42 -0.72
CA ARG A 65 2.12 -10.40 -0.26
C ARG A 65 2.54 -11.84 -0.55
N ARG A 66 3.10 -12.10 -1.74
CA ARG A 66 3.63 -13.42 -2.10
C ARG A 66 4.74 -13.85 -1.14
N HIS A 67 5.65 -12.94 -0.80
CA HIS A 67 6.72 -13.23 0.15
C HIS A 67 6.18 -13.53 1.57
N GLU A 68 5.20 -12.75 2.04
CA GLU A 68 4.55 -12.98 3.34
C GLU A 68 3.85 -14.35 3.40
N VAL A 69 3.15 -14.73 2.33
CA VAL A 69 2.52 -16.06 2.21
C VAL A 69 3.57 -17.17 2.23
N GLN A 70 4.68 -17.02 1.49
CA GLN A 70 5.77 -18.00 1.48
C GLN A 70 6.39 -18.17 2.87
N LYS A 71 6.65 -17.07 3.57
CA LYS A 71 7.17 -17.09 4.94
C LYS A 71 6.23 -17.86 5.87
N ARG A 72 4.93 -17.60 5.79
CA ARG A 72 3.92 -18.28 6.62
C ARG A 72 3.79 -19.77 6.30
N ILE A 73 3.89 -20.14 5.02
CA ILE A 73 3.93 -21.55 4.61
C ILE A 73 5.16 -22.24 5.23
N GLN A 74 6.31 -21.59 5.24
CA GLN A 74 7.53 -22.14 5.84
C GLN A 74 7.40 -22.31 7.35
N GLU A 75 6.86 -21.31 8.05
CA GLU A 75 6.59 -21.37 9.50
C GLU A 75 5.66 -22.54 9.85
N LEU A 76 4.56 -22.72 9.10
CA LEU A 76 3.61 -23.82 9.31
C LEU A 76 4.25 -25.20 9.08
N ARG A 77 5.12 -25.33 8.07
CA ARG A 77 5.86 -26.58 7.81
C ARG A 77 6.81 -26.92 8.95
N SER A 78 7.55 -25.94 9.46
CA SER A 78 8.45 -26.12 10.60
C SER A 78 7.68 -26.57 11.85
N MET A 79 6.54 -25.94 12.16
CA MET A 79 5.69 -26.33 13.29
C MET A 79 5.16 -27.76 13.18
N ASN A 80 4.77 -28.20 11.98
CA ASN A 80 4.30 -29.57 11.77
C ASN A 80 5.43 -30.62 11.90
N SER A 81 6.67 -30.25 11.58
CA SER A 81 7.84 -31.14 11.75
C SER A 81 8.29 -31.30 13.21
N SER A 82 7.86 -30.41 14.10
CA SER A 82 8.24 -30.43 15.53
C SER A 82 7.20 -31.10 16.45
N LYS A 83 6.09 -31.63 15.90
CA LYS A 83 5.13 -32.41 16.70
C LYS A 83 5.67 -33.84 16.88
N PRO A 84 5.80 -34.36 18.11
CA PRO A 84 6.14 -35.76 18.32
C PRO A 84 4.97 -36.63 17.83
N THR A 85 5.31 -37.64 17.03
CA THR A 85 4.41 -38.69 16.52
C THR A 85 3.76 -39.48 17.66
#